data_AF-A0A9P7EK78-F1
#
_entry.id   AF-A0A9P7EK78-F1
#
_cell.length_a   1.000
_cell.length_b   1.000
_cell.length_c   1.000
_cell.angle_alpha   90.00
_cell.angle_beta   90.00
_cell.angle_gamma   90.00
#
_symmetry.space_group_name_H-M   'P 1'
#
loop_
_entity.id
_entity.type
_entity.pdbx_description
1 polymer ?
#
loop_
_entity_poly.entity_id
_entity_poly.type
_entity_poly.pdbx_seq_one_letter_code
_entity_poly.pdbx_strand_id
1 'polypeptide(L)'
;MEYPDEVDDLVQLRLDQFVGQSQDMFTRVSDDLRSEIDFIRFVLAGRIGPEADEEVDRCRISLNAQQGVAPLPPRPETTITRDIDSVIGVSRSLPYTTALSVWPVPPFKETLTRDNHLKSHAYDAEGAEIQVPMHKIPNVPLGKVEQRHVVRIFFPRLYTAASEDPSWVGLSQEDLALIYDLCLRPMMIRYLPETRDRWPTSYNVALSHARTSTGSLAFNTVDVAWRVLEQLEIPLLTKLGEVKDEFKDAYYVHELRGKKNAAMHDGEDAAARRTAVDEVFEHVDGRHLDPRQWHVDVALTIGLPGHVVTWRDTTAVPFDQVQYSYCSREQWKMHFGRFFPATAEDAAQAAERQNFKKCTYLNRYIALAQQTESKCLPRIRRALEKEFNTLAWVPCTQSDRMWVTKPMPGRVWKTLPAGKRGGPAIVMNPQLQQKLVTLRVFPHPDGSNDEAGSEEDD
;
A
#
# COMPACT_ATOMS: atom_id res chain seq x y z
N MET A 1 18.24 19.34 -24.85
CA MET A 1 16.83 18.95 -24.60
C MET A 1 16.52 19.47 -23.21
N GLU A 2 16.09 20.73 -23.14
CA GLU A 2 15.87 21.44 -21.89
C GLU A 2 14.53 21.03 -21.26
N TYR A 3 14.59 20.69 -19.98
CA TYR A 3 13.55 20.54 -18.96
C TYR A 3 14.13 21.24 -17.71
N PRO A 4 13.41 21.78 -16.70
CA PRO A 4 11.97 21.75 -16.38
C PRO A 4 11.36 23.12 -15.96
N ASP A 5 11.96 24.27 -16.34
CA ASP A 5 11.65 25.59 -15.72
C ASP A 5 10.85 26.56 -16.61
N GLU A 6 10.21 26.09 -17.68
CA GLU A 6 9.34 26.94 -18.52
C GLU A 6 8.05 27.31 -17.75
N VAL A 7 7.86 28.61 -17.51
CA VAL A 7 6.66 29.21 -16.89
C VAL A 7 5.59 29.38 -17.98
N ASP A 8 5.07 28.26 -18.46
CA ASP A 8 3.92 28.25 -19.37
C ASP A 8 2.63 28.48 -18.58
N ASP A 9 1.64 29.12 -19.20
CA ASP A 9 0.32 29.32 -18.59
C ASP A 9 -0.39 27.98 -18.37
N LEU A 10 -0.98 27.79 -17.19
CA LEU A 10 -1.65 26.55 -16.83
C LEU A 10 -3.13 26.60 -17.19
N VAL A 11 -3.54 25.79 -18.16
CA VAL A 11 -4.94 25.56 -18.51
C VAL A 11 -5.42 24.29 -17.82
N GLN A 12 -6.49 24.40 -17.04
CA GLN A 12 -7.11 23.23 -16.41
C GLN A 12 -8.20 22.64 -17.32
N LEU A 13 -8.10 21.35 -17.65
CA LEU A 13 -9.13 20.62 -18.39
C LEU A 13 -9.82 19.57 -17.51
N ARG A 14 -11.11 19.34 -17.76
CA ARG A 14 -11.81 18.14 -17.27
C ARG A 14 -11.38 16.90 -18.06
N LEU A 15 -11.63 15.70 -17.53
CA LEU A 15 -11.30 14.45 -18.23
C LEU A 15 -12.08 14.29 -19.54
N ASP A 16 -13.37 14.61 -19.58
CA ASP A 16 -14.20 14.58 -20.79
C ASP A 16 -13.68 15.56 -21.85
N GLN A 17 -13.26 16.75 -21.44
CA GLN A 17 -12.69 17.76 -22.35
C GLN A 17 -11.34 17.30 -22.91
N PHE A 18 -10.49 16.72 -22.07
CA PHE A 18 -9.20 16.19 -22.50
C PHE A 18 -9.38 15.03 -23.48
N VAL A 19 -10.28 14.09 -23.19
CA VAL A 19 -10.57 12.95 -24.07
C VAL A 19 -11.21 13.42 -25.39
N GLY A 20 -12.19 14.32 -25.34
CA GLY A 20 -12.79 14.87 -26.55
C GLY A 20 -11.78 15.59 -27.44
N GLN A 21 -10.92 16.42 -26.83
CA GLN A 21 -9.88 17.14 -27.56
C GLN A 21 -8.78 16.22 -28.10
N SER A 22 -8.39 15.17 -27.36
CA SER A 22 -7.43 14.18 -27.85
C SER A 22 -8.02 13.38 -29.01
N GLN A 23 -9.30 13.03 -28.96
CA GLN A 23 -9.98 12.29 -30.00
C GLN A 23 -10.20 13.12 -31.26
N ASP A 24 -10.53 14.41 -31.11
CA ASP A 24 -10.57 15.38 -32.21
C ASP A 24 -9.20 15.54 -32.87
N MET A 25 -8.12 15.63 -32.07
CA MET A 25 -6.74 15.69 -32.58
C MET A 25 -6.38 14.39 -33.29
N PHE A 26 -6.65 13.24 -32.68
CA PHE A 26 -6.36 11.91 -33.23
C PHE A 26 -7.06 11.69 -34.59
N THR A 27 -8.30 12.14 -34.72
CA THR A 27 -9.06 12.03 -35.97
C THR A 27 -8.45 12.87 -37.09
N ARG A 28 -7.69 13.93 -36.76
CA ARG A 28 -6.97 14.78 -37.71
C ARG A 28 -5.55 14.29 -38.02
N VAL A 29 -5.03 13.31 -37.26
CA VAL A 29 -3.67 12.74 -37.45
C VAL A 29 -3.50 12.11 -38.84
N SER A 30 -4.58 11.73 -39.51
CA SER A 30 -4.52 11.21 -40.89
C SER A 30 -4.04 12.24 -41.92
N ASP A 31 -4.00 13.53 -41.57
CA ASP A 31 -3.95 14.60 -42.57
C ASP A 31 -2.56 15.27 -42.69
N ASP A 32 -1.73 15.30 -41.63
CA ASP A 32 -0.29 15.65 -41.71
C ASP A 32 0.55 15.26 -40.47
N LEU A 33 1.88 15.28 -40.61
CA LEU A 33 2.86 14.96 -39.54
C LEU A 33 2.83 15.94 -38.34
N ARG A 34 2.41 17.20 -38.54
CA ARG A 34 2.30 18.19 -37.47
C ARG A 34 1.15 17.86 -36.52
N SER A 35 0.02 17.41 -37.06
CA SER A 35 -1.13 16.98 -36.26
C SER A 35 -0.84 15.75 -35.40
N GLU A 36 0.00 14.82 -35.87
CA GLU A 36 0.52 13.70 -35.08
C GLU A 36 1.39 14.18 -33.91
N ILE A 37 2.30 15.12 -34.18
CA ILE A 37 3.17 15.71 -33.17
C ILE A 37 2.35 16.49 -32.12
N ASP A 38 1.34 17.23 -32.55
CA ASP A 38 0.45 17.99 -31.65
C ASP A 38 -0.39 17.05 -30.77
N PHE A 39 -0.91 15.95 -31.32
CA PHE A 39 -1.57 14.91 -30.55
C PHE A 39 -0.64 14.29 -29.50
N ILE A 40 0.58 13.90 -29.89
CA ILE A 40 1.58 13.33 -28.98
C ILE A 40 1.93 14.33 -27.86
N ARG A 41 2.11 15.61 -28.20
CA ARG A 41 2.40 16.67 -27.22
C ARG A 41 1.24 16.93 -26.28
N PHE A 42 0.01 16.93 -26.79
CA PHE A 42 -1.19 17.07 -25.98
C PHE A 42 -1.33 15.91 -24.99
N VAL A 43 -1.23 14.67 -25.48
CA VAL A 43 -1.51 13.47 -24.67
C VAL A 43 -0.35 13.10 -23.74
N LEU A 44 0.89 13.14 -24.21
CA LEU A 44 2.05 12.69 -23.43
C LEU A 44 2.76 13.81 -22.67
N ALA A 45 2.74 15.03 -23.20
CA ALA A 45 3.44 16.17 -22.60
C ALA A 45 2.50 17.22 -21.97
N GLY A 46 1.18 17.10 -22.17
CA GLY A 46 0.20 18.04 -21.66
C GLY A 46 0.38 19.45 -22.22
N ARG A 47 0.67 19.59 -23.53
CA ARG A 47 0.97 20.90 -24.16
C ARG A 47 -0.04 21.25 -25.25
N ILE A 48 -0.40 22.54 -25.32
CA ILE A 48 -1.23 23.12 -26.40
C ILE A 48 -0.56 24.42 -26.88
N GLY A 49 -0.47 24.60 -28.20
CA GLY A 49 0.00 25.84 -28.84
C GLY A 49 0.98 25.59 -29.99
N PRO A 50 1.15 26.55 -30.93
CA PRO A 50 2.01 26.40 -32.11
C PRO A 50 3.51 26.38 -31.75
N GLU A 51 4.31 25.79 -32.63
CA GLU A 51 5.72 25.52 -32.36
C GLU A 51 6.70 26.67 -32.71
N ALA A 52 6.26 27.76 -33.35
CA ALA A 52 7.19 28.74 -33.92
C ALA A 52 6.78 30.22 -33.72
N ASP A 53 7.69 30.98 -33.12
CA ASP A 53 8.01 32.42 -33.29
C ASP A 53 6.93 33.51 -33.35
N GLU A 54 5.66 33.20 -33.11
CA GLU A 54 4.63 34.21 -32.87
C GLU A 54 4.24 34.21 -31.39
N GLU A 55 4.09 35.40 -30.80
CA GLU A 55 3.65 35.68 -29.42
C GLU A 55 2.27 35.06 -29.10
N VAL A 56 2.17 33.74 -29.07
CA VAL A 56 0.97 33.00 -28.65
C VAL A 56 1.33 32.09 -27.50
N ASP A 57 0.64 32.28 -26.38
CA ASP A 57 0.90 31.62 -25.11
C ASP A 57 0.90 30.09 -25.27
N ARG A 58 2.06 29.47 -25.05
CA ARG A 58 2.15 28.03 -24.85
C ARG A 58 1.52 27.71 -23.51
N CYS A 59 0.59 26.77 -23.52
CA CYS A 59 -0.11 26.38 -22.31
C CYS A 59 0.24 24.96 -21.89
N ARG A 60 0.40 24.77 -20.59
CA ARG A 60 0.41 23.45 -19.96
C ARG A 60 -0.99 23.06 -19.51
N ILE A 61 -1.34 21.82 -19.75
CA ILE A 61 -2.59 21.24 -19.30
C ILE A 61 -2.38 20.67 -17.90
N SER A 62 -3.22 21.12 -16.97
CA SER A 62 -3.50 20.39 -15.75
C SER A 62 -4.82 19.63 -15.91
N LEU A 63 -4.77 18.31 -15.82
CA LEU A 63 -5.99 17.51 -15.84
C LEU A 63 -6.63 17.51 -14.46
N ASN A 64 -7.80 18.13 -14.33
CA ASN A 64 -8.65 17.97 -13.16
C ASN A 64 -9.77 16.98 -13.46
N ALA A 65 -9.46 15.71 -13.24
CA ALA A 65 -10.42 14.62 -13.36
C ALA A 65 -11.62 14.75 -12.38
N GLN A 66 -11.60 15.68 -11.42
CA GLN A 66 -12.71 15.89 -10.48
C GLN A 66 -13.76 16.88 -10.97
N GLN A 67 -13.39 17.75 -11.91
CA GLN A 67 -14.26 18.83 -12.37
C GLN A 67 -15.33 18.26 -13.32
N GLY A 68 -16.59 18.65 -13.12
CA GLY A 68 -17.73 18.21 -13.94
C GLY A 68 -18.26 16.80 -13.70
N VAL A 69 -17.72 16.06 -12.71
CA VAL A 69 -18.19 14.70 -12.41
C VAL A 69 -19.50 14.73 -11.62
N ALA A 70 -20.52 14.04 -12.13
CA ALA A 70 -21.78 13.88 -11.42
C ALA A 70 -21.59 13.14 -10.09
N PRO A 71 -22.33 13.49 -9.02
CA PRO A 71 -22.29 12.71 -7.79
C PRO A 71 -22.75 11.28 -8.07
N LEU A 72 -22.12 10.31 -7.40
CA LEU A 72 -22.54 8.91 -7.45
C LEU A 72 -24.03 8.80 -7.07
N PRO A 73 -24.80 7.92 -7.74
CA PRO A 73 -26.14 7.59 -7.26
C PRO A 73 -26.03 7.02 -5.83
N PRO A 74 -27.06 7.19 -4.99
CA PRO A 74 -27.06 6.64 -3.64
C PRO A 74 -27.02 5.11 -3.72
N ARG A 75 -25.87 4.53 -3.38
CA ARG A 75 -25.56 3.08 -3.39
C ARG A 75 -25.44 2.46 -4.80
N PRO A 76 -24.34 2.75 -5.52
CA PRO A 76 -24.06 2.04 -6.77
C PRO A 76 -23.81 0.54 -6.47
N GLU A 77 -24.21 -0.35 -7.38
CA GLU A 77 -23.89 -1.79 -7.30
C GLU A 77 -22.39 -2.00 -7.50
N THR A 78 -21.63 -1.92 -6.41
CA THR A 78 -20.18 -2.15 -6.41
C THR A 78 -19.86 -3.60 -6.10
N THR A 79 -18.98 -4.21 -6.87
CA THR A 79 -18.38 -5.50 -6.54
C THR A 79 -17.05 -5.26 -5.85
N ILE A 80 -16.86 -5.83 -4.66
CA ILE A 80 -15.59 -5.80 -3.95
C ILE A 80 -15.08 -7.24 -3.86
N THR A 81 -13.95 -7.51 -4.49
CA THR A 81 -13.25 -8.79 -4.36
C THR A 81 -11.88 -8.56 -3.72
N ARG A 82 -11.35 -9.62 -3.10
CA ARG A 82 -10.02 -9.65 -2.50
C ARG A 82 -9.16 -10.66 -3.24
N ASP A 83 -7.88 -10.41 -3.38
CA ASP A 83 -6.90 -11.42 -3.83
C ASP A 83 -5.72 -11.45 -2.87
N ILE A 84 -5.21 -12.65 -2.54
CA ILE A 84 -4.01 -12.80 -1.71
C ILE A 84 -2.80 -12.78 -2.64
N ASP A 85 -2.16 -11.62 -2.74
CA ASP A 85 -1.02 -11.41 -3.65
C ASP A 85 0.23 -12.12 -3.12
N SER A 86 0.49 -11.98 -1.82
CA SER A 86 1.63 -12.62 -1.18
C SER A 86 1.43 -12.85 0.30
N VAL A 87 2.20 -13.79 0.84
CA VAL A 87 2.30 -14.05 2.27
C VAL A 87 3.78 -14.06 2.64
N ILE A 88 4.12 -13.35 3.70
CA ILE A 88 5.49 -13.26 4.21
C ILE A 88 5.52 -13.79 5.64
N GLY A 89 6.24 -14.89 5.84
CA GLY A 89 6.50 -15.49 7.15
C GLY A 89 7.93 -15.22 7.60
N VAL A 90 8.12 -14.95 8.89
CA VAL A 90 9.44 -14.90 9.55
C VAL A 90 9.50 -16.04 10.55
N SER A 91 10.49 -16.93 10.48
CA SER A 91 10.59 -18.04 11.44
C SER A 91 12.02 -18.57 11.58
N ARG A 92 12.23 -19.49 12.52
CA ARG A 92 13.49 -20.27 12.63
C ARG A 92 13.33 -21.70 12.11
N SER A 93 12.18 -22.00 11.50
CA SER A 93 11.81 -23.31 10.96
C SER A 93 11.69 -23.28 9.44
N LEU A 94 11.62 -24.45 8.81
CA LEU A 94 11.30 -24.65 7.40
C LEU A 94 9.97 -25.43 7.32
N PRO A 95 8.81 -24.78 7.55
CA PRO A 95 7.53 -25.44 7.81
C PRO A 95 6.87 -25.93 6.51
N TYR A 96 7.56 -26.73 5.70
CA TYR A 96 7.07 -27.17 4.40
C TYR A 96 6.67 -28.64 4.38
N THR A 97 5.62 -28.96 3.63
CA THR A 97 5.13 -30.32 3.40
C THR A 97 5.58 -30.90 2.05
N THR A 98 6.33 -30.12 1.27
CA THR A 98 6.92 -30.52 -0.02
C THR A 98 8.41 -30.17 -0.09
N ALA A 99 9.09 -30.62 -1.13
CA ALA A 99 10.53 -30.44 -1.29
C ALA A 99 10.92 -28.96 -1.44
N LEU A 100 12.10 -28.62 -0.91
CA LEU A 100 12.76 -27.34 -1.12
C LEU A 100 13.89 -27.52 -2.14
N SER A 101 13.80 -26.85 -3.29
CA SER A 101 14.87 -26.80 -4.28
C SER A 101 15.93 -25.80 -3.82
N VAL A 102 17.02 -26.29 -3.23
CA VAL A 102 18.08 -25.47 -2.62
C VAL A 102 19.14 -25.12 -3.67
N TRP A 103 19.61 -23.87 -3.65
CA TRP A 103 20.70 -23.42 -4.52
C TRP A 103 22.08 -23.59 -3.87
N PRO A 104 23.04 -24.24 -4.53
CA PRO A 104 24.45 -24.15 -4.17
C PRO A 104 25.01 -22.73 -4.32
N VAL A 105 24.56 -22.01 -5.35
CA VAL A 105 24.89 -20.60 -5.57
C VAL A 105 23.59 -19.80 -5.64
N PRO A 106 23.39 -18.83 -4.74
CA PRO A 106 22.14 -18.08 -4.68
C PRO A 106 21.93 -17.24 -5.96
N PRO A 107 20.73 -17.24 -6.55
CA PRO A 107 20.38 -16.29 -7.59
C PRO A 107 20.21 -14.89 -6.99
N PHE A 108 21.20 -14.01 -7.19
CA PHE A 108 21.22 -12.67 -6.59
C PHE A 108 19.96 -11.82 -6.86
N LYS A 109 19.26 -12.07 -7.98
CA LYS A 109 17.98 -11.42 -8.30
C LYS A 109 16.84 -11.73 -7.33
N GLU A 110 16.95 -12.82 -6.57
CA GLU A 110 15.96 -13.23 -5.58
C GLU A 110 16.26 -12.65 -4.19
N THR A 111 17.42 -11.99 -3.98
CA THR A 111 17.71 -11.26 -2.74
C THR A 111 16.68 -10.15 -2.52
N LEU A 112 16.18 -10.00 -1.30
CA LEU A 112 15.25 -8.93 -0.97
C LEU A 112 16.01 -7.61 -0.87
N THR A 113 15.80 -6.74 -1.86
CA THR A 113 16.42 -5.39 -1.93
C THR A 113 15.38 -4.27 -2.01
N ARG A 114 14.12 -4.58 -2.30
CA ARG A 114 13.02 -3.62 -2.41
C ARG A 114 12.17 -3.62 -1.15
N ASP A 115 11.66 -2.45 -0.80
CA ASP A 115 10.77 -2.31 0.34
C ASP A 115 9.48 -3.12 0.15
N ASN A 116 9.24 -4.02 1.10
CA ASN A 116 8.02 -4.80 1.23
C ASN A 116 7.11 -4.25 2.34
N HIS A 117 7.44 -3.08 2.89
CA HIS A 117 6.74 -2.39 3.98
C HIS A 117 6.69 -3.16 5.31
N LEU A 118 7.44 -4.26 5.41
CA LEU A 118 7.58 -5.04 6.64
C LEU A 118 8.88 -4.69 7.36
N LYS A 119 8.83 -4.81 8.68
CA LYS A 119 10.00 -4.66 9.55
C LYS A 119 10.29 -5.99 10.23
N SER A 120 11.57 -6.23 10.48
CA SER A 120 12.03 -7.36 11.29
C SER A 120 13.14 -6.90 12.24
N HIS A 121 13.48 -7.76 13.18
CA HIS A 121 14.54 -7.51 14.14
C HIS A 121 15.92 -7.55 13.47
N ALA A 122 16.77 -6.64 13.90
CA ALA A 122 18.20 -6.53 13.60
C ALA A 122 18.93 -6.02 14.86
N TYR A 123 20.25 -5.87 14.79
CA TYR A 123 21.04 -5.33 15.89
C TYR A 123 21.74 -4.05 15.46
N ASP A 124 21.77 -3.04 16.33
CA ASP A 124 22.60 -1.85 16.13
C ASP A 124 24.08 -2.10 16.45
N ALA A 125 24.91 -1.06 16.32
CA ALA A 125 26.35 -1.16 16.54
C ALA A 125 26.70 -1.51 18.00
N GLU A 126 25.82 -1.16 18.93
CA GLU A 126 25.93 -1.45 20.36
C GLU A 126 25.38 -2.85 20.72
N GLY A 127 24.79 -3.56 19.75
CA GLY A 127 24.21 -4.90 19.91
C GLY A 127 22.80 -4.91 20.51
N ALA A 128 22.13 -3.77 20.57
CA ALA A 128 20.73 -3.70 20.97
C ALA A 128 19.80 -4.09 19.83
N GLU A 129 18.72 -4.80 20.16
CA GLU A 129 17.74 -5.24 19.18
C GLU A 129 16.85 -4.07 18.72
N ILE A 130 16.76 -3.90 17.41
CA ILE A 130 16.01 -2.82 16.75
C ILE A 130 15.11 -3.36 15.64
N GLN A 131 14.04 -2.62 15.31
CA GLN A 131 13.13 -2.96 14.20
C GLN A 131 13.48 -2.15 12.96
N VAL A 132 13.87 -2.84 11.89
CA VAL A 132 14.33 -2.22 10.63
C VAL A 132 13.56 -2.78 9.44
N PRO A 133 13.37 -1.99 8.37
CA PRO A 133 12.78 -2.50 7.13
C PRO A 133 13.52 -3.74 6.65
N MET A 134 12.78 -4.82 6.34
CA MET A 134 13.39 -6.13 6.02
C MET A 134 14.36 -6.04 4.84
N HIS A 135 14.03 -5.24 3.84
CA HIS A 135 14.85 -5.05 2.64
C HIS A 135 16.21 -4.41 2.90
N LYS A 136 16.50 -3.96 4.13
CA LYS A 136 17.80 -3.43 4.56
C LYS A 136 18.64 -4.43 5.35
N ILE A 137 18.08 -5.59 5.70
CA ILE A 137 18.79 -6.62 6.45
C ILE A 137 19.50 -7.54 5.45
N PRO A 138 20.82 -7.75 5.58
CA PRO A 138 21.55 -8.65 4.70
C PRO A 138 20.90 -10.04 4.66
N ASN A 139 20.65 -10.53 3.44
CA ASN A 139 19.95 -11.79 3.23
C ASN A 139 20.45 -12.54 2.00
N VAL A 140 20.29 -13.86 2.03
CA VAL A 140 20.62 -14.74 0.91
C VAL A 140 19.45 -15.67 0.58
N PRO A 141 19.06 -15.82 -0.70
CA PRO A 141 18.07 -16.80 -1.08
C PRO A 141 18.65 -18.22 -0.92
N LEU A 142 17.96 -19.06 -0.17
CA LEU A 142 18.32 -20.46 0.10
C LEU A 142 17.75 -21.39 -0.96
N GLY A 143 16.46 -21.26 -1.25
CA GLY A 143 15.77 -22.18 -2.15
C GLY A 143 14.37 -21.75 -2.53
N LYS A 144 13.72 -22.58 -3.36
CA LYS A 144 12.31 -22.43 -3.76
C LYS A 144 11.46 -23.63 -3.41
N VAL A 145 10.19 -23.36 -3.12
CA VAL A 145 9.13 -24.36 -3.02
C VAL A 145 8.20 -24.18 -4.21
N GLU A 146 7.91 -25.27 -4.93
CA GLU A 146 6.99 -25.32 -6.09
C GLU A 146 7.22 -24.17 -7.10
N GLN A 147 8.49 -23.91 -7.42
CA GLN A 147 8.98 -22.90 -8.39
C GLN A 147 8.69 -21.41 -8.05
N ARG A 148 7.85 -21.11 -7.06
CA ARG A 148 7.34 -19.75 -6.81
C ARG A 148 7.68 -19.19 -5.44
N HIS A 149 7.58 -20.00 -4.38
CA HIS A 149 7.81 -19.49 -3.03
C HIS A 149 9.31 -19.43 -2.76
N VAL A 150 9.80 -18.31 -2.26
CA VAL A 150 11.23 -18.10 -2.03
C VAL A 150 11.52 -18.18 -0.55
N VAL A 151 12.54 -18.95 -0.18
CA VAL A 151 13.07 -19.01 1.19
C VAL A 151 14.38 -18.27 1.22
N ARG A 152 14.52 -17.35 2.17
CA ARG A 152 15.75 -16.59 2.40
C ARG A 152 16.25 -16.80 3.81
N ILE A 153 17.57 -16.73 3.98
CA ILE A 153 18.20 -16.60 5.29
C ILE A 153 18.58 -15.14 5.49
N PHE A 154 18.16 -14.57 6.60
CA PHE A 154 18.47 -13.20 7.01
C PHE A 154 19.54 -13.21 8.08
N PHE A 155 20.43 -12.22 8.05
CA PHE A 155 21.58 -12.08 8.94
C PHE A 155 21.48 -10.76 9.72
N PRO A 156 20.71 -10.74 10.83
CA PRO A 156 20.37 -9.51 11.54
C PRO A 156 21.56 -8.77 12.15
N ARG A 157 22.67 -9.47 12.45
CA ARG A 157 23.90 -8.90 13.00
C ARG A 157 24.85 -8.31 11.96
N LEU A 158 24.63 -8.59 10.68
CA LEU A 158 25.33 -7.90 9.59
C LEU A 158 24.67 -6.56 9.24
N TYR A 159 23.52 -6.24 9.84
CA TYR A 159 22.90 -4.95 9.66
C TYR A 159 23.81 -3.86 10.21
N THR A 160 24.26 -2.97 9.33
CA THR A 160 25.01 -1.78 9.72
C THR A 160 24.14 -0.56 9.42
N ALA A 161 23.71 0.14 10.47
CA ALA A 161 22.94 1.38 10.33
C ALA A 161 23.71 2.48 9.53
N ALA A 162 25.03 2.31 9.38
CA ALA A 162 25.98 3.25 8.82
C ALA A 162 26.56 2.84 7.44
N SER A 163 26.00 1.86 6.72
CA SER A 163 26.42 1.60 5.33
C SER A 163 26.28 2.88 4.50
N GLU A 164 27.41 3.44 4.05
CA GLU A 164 27.47 4.63 3.18
C GLU A 164 26.77 4.39 1.83
N ASP A 165 26.59 3.12 1.46
CA ASP A 165 25.77 2.71 0.34
C ASP A 165 24.42 2.14 0.84
N PRO A 166 23.33 2.93 0.82
CA PRO A 166 21.99 2.45 1.16
C PRO A 166 21.42 1.42 0.15
N SER A 167 22.13 1.12 -0.95
CA SER A 167 21.70 0.17 -1.98
C SER A 167 22.28 -1.24 -1.85
N TRP A 168 23.36 -1.42 -1.07
CA TRP A 168 24.00 -2.73 -0.92
C TRP A 168 23.53 -3.46 0.34
N VAL A 169 22.72 -4.48 0.14
CA VAL A 169 22.16 -5.38 1.19
C VAL A 169 22.66 -6.82 0.98
N GLY A 170 23.72 -6.96 0.18
CA GLY A 170 24.29 -8.26 -0.19
C GLY A 170 25.21 -8.83 0.89
N LEU A 171 25.56 -10.10 0.74
CA LEU A 171 26.70 -10.69 1.45
C LEU A 171 27.93 -10.60 0.54
N SER A 172 29.12 -10.53 1.14
CA SER A 172 30.36 -10.58 0.36
C SER A 172 30.57 -11.97 -0.28
N GLN A 173 31.42 -12.07 -1.30
CA GLN A 173 31.75 -13.38 -1.89
C GLN A 173 32.45 -14.31 -0.88
N GLU A 174 33.19 -13.74 0.07
CA GLU A 174 33.81 -14.48 1.17
C GLU A 174 32.75 -15.06 2.11
N ASP A 175 31.76 -14.25 2.50
CA ASP A 175 30.65 -14.72 3.33
C ASP A 175 29.86 -15.84 2.64
N LEU A 176 29.57 -15.69 1.34
CA LEU A 176 28.88 -16.73 0.56
C LEU A 176 29.69 -18.02 0.49
N ALA A 177 31.02 -17.92 0.35
CA ALA A 177 31.90 -19.08 0.39
C ALA A 177 31.86 -19.77 1.76
N LEU A 178 31.94 -19.02 2.86
CA LEU A 178 31.85 -19.56 4.22
C LEU A 178 30.51 -20.27 4.46
N ILE A 179 29.40 -19.65 4.05
CA ILE A 179 28.05 -20.23 4.18
C ILE A 179 27.97 -21.55 3.42
N TYR A 180 28.45 -21.60 2.17
CA TYR A 180 28.37 -22.81 1.37
C TYR A 180 29.34 -23.90 1.85
N ASP A 181 30.62 -23.58 1.96
CA ASP A 181 31.70 -24.54 2.20
C ASP A 181 31.67 -25.12 3.62
N LEU A 182 31.32 -24.32 4.62
CA LEU A 182 31.39 -24.70 6.03
C LEU A 182 30.04 -25.02 6.67
N CYS A 183 28.93 -24.55 6.07
CA CYS A 183 27.59 -24.77 6.62
C CYS A 183 26.73 -25.63 5.68
N LEU A 184 26.34 -25.11 4.53
CA LEU A 184 25.32 -25.72 3.68
C LEU A 184 25.77 -27.09 3.15
N ARG A 185 26.90 -27.14 2.44
CA ARG A 185 27.36 -28.38 1.79
C ARG A 185 27.66 -29.50 2.80
N PRO A 186 28.39 -29.29 3.91
CA PRO A 186 28.61 -30.33 4.90
C PRO A 186 27.30 -30.90 5.47
N MET A 187 26.31 -30.04 5.71
CA MET A 187 25.00 -30.45 6.23
C MET A 187 24.21 -31.26 5.21
N MET A 188 24.25 -30.85 3.94
CA MET A 188 23.60 -31.60 2.86
C MET A 188 24.24 -32.97 2.67
N ILE A 189 25.57 -33.08 2.71
CA ILE A 189 26.25 -34.38 2.61
C ILE A 189 25.95 -35.27 3.83
N ARG A 190 25.75 -34.67 5.00
CA ARG A 190 25.42 -35.41 6.24
C ARG A 190 24.01 -35.99 6.20
N TYR A 191 23.02 -35.21 5.76
CA TYR A 191 21.61 -35.60 5.81
C TYR A 191 21.08 -36.19 4.50
N LEU A 192 21.73 -35.92 3.37
CA LEU A 192 21.39 -36.44 2.03
C LEU A 192 22.65 -37.00 1.34
N PRO A 193 23.32 -38.01 1.92
CA PRO A 193 24.56 -38.56 1.38
C PRO A 193 24.44 -39.07 -0.06
N GLU A 194 23.24 -39.50 -0.47
CA GLU A 194 22.90 -39.95 -1.83
C GLU A 194 22.92 -38.84 -2.89
N THR A 195 22.89 -37.57 -2.46
CA THR A 195 22.97 -36.41 -3.38
C THR A 195 24.37 -35.79 -3.43
N ARG A 196 25.37 -36.38 -2.77
CA ARG A 196 26.72 -35.82 -2.60
C ARG A 196 27.36 -35.36 -3.92
N ASP A 197 27.17 -36.12 -4.98
CA ASP A 197 27.66 -35.86 -6.34
C ASP A 197 27.01 -34.64 -7.00
N ARG A 198 25.79 -34.25 -6.56
CA ARG A 198 25.07 -33.07 -7.02
C ARG A 198 25.54 -31.77 -6.36
N TRP A 199 26.31 -31.86 -5.27
CA TRP A 199 26.83 -30.71 -4.54
C TRP A 199 28.28 -30.41 -4.95
N PRO A 200 28.55 -29.28 -5.62
CA PRO A 200 29.91 -28.85 -5.97
C PRO A 200 30.87 -28.89 -4.77
N THR A 201 32.14 -29.21 -4.99
CA THR A 201 33.12 -29.40 -3.91
C THR A 201 33.42 -28.15 -3.11
N SER A 202 33.28 -26.97 -3.72
CA SER A 202 33.38 -25.68 -3.05
C SER A 202 32.49 -24.62 -3.71
N TYR A 203 32.30 -23.48 -3.04
CA TYR A 203 31.53 -22.36 -3.56
C TYR A 203 32.10 -21.84 -4.89
N ASN A 204 33.43 -21.74 -4.99
CA ASN A 204 34.07 -21.30 -6.23
C ASN A 204 33.81 -22.26 -7.39
N VAL A 205 33.78 -23.58 -7.14
CA VAL A 205 33.41 -24.58 -8.16
C VAL A 205 31.93 -24.43 -8.52
N ALA A 206 31.06 -24.24 -7.53
CA ALA A 206 29.63 -24.01 -7.74
C ALA A 206 29.38 -22.76 -8.61
N LEU A 207 30.08 -21.65 -8.32
CA LEU A 207 29.99 -20.39 -9.06
C LEU A 207 30.55 -20.51 -10.47
N SER A 208 31.64 -21.27 -10.64
CA SER A 208 32.18 -21.59 -11.97
C SER A 208 31.17 -22.38 -12.81
N HIS A 209 30.52 -23.40 -12.23
CA HIS A 209 29.47 -24.16 -12.91
C HIS A 209 28.23 -23.32 -13.23
N ALA A 210 27.94 -22.30 -12.43
CA ALA A 210 26.84 -21.40 -12.68
C ALA A 210 27.12 -20.43 -13.85
N ARG A 211 28.38 -20.23 -14.27
CA ARG A 211 28.71 -19.36 -15.40
C ARG A 211 28.50 -20.08 -16.73
N THR A 212 27.62 -19.53 -17.55
CA THR A 212 27.39 -19.98 -18.93
C THR A 212 28.52 -19.50 -19.86
N SER A 213 28.61 -20.10 -21.05
CA SER A 213 29.59 -19.74 -22.09
C SER A 213 29.47 -18.29 -22.57
N THR A 214 28.31 -17.65 -22.38
CA THR A 214 28.05 -16.24 -22.71
C THR A 214 28.34 -15.29 -21.54
N GLY A 215 28.83 -15.80 -20.41
CA GLY A 215 29.07 -15.02 -19.19
C GLY A 215 27.84 -14.77 -18.32
N SER A 216 26.66 -15.24 -18.73
CA SER A 216 25.43 -15.18 -17.92
C SER A 216 25.44 -16.24 -16.82
N LEU A 217 24.69 -16.05 -15.73
CA LEU A 217 24.59 -17.02 -14.63
C LEU A 217 23.34 -17.91 -14.77
N ALA A 218 23.54 -19.23 -14.76
CA ALA A 218 22.52 -20.27 -14.67
C ALA A 218 22.65 -20.99 -13.33
N PHE A 219 21.64 -20.84 -12.46
CA PHE A 219 21.69 -21.36 -11.10
C PHE A 219 20.99 -22.71 -11.00
N ASN A 220 21.76 -23.78 -10.78
CA ASN A 220 21.23 -25.12 -10.56
C ASN A 220 20.69 -25.27 -9.12
N THR A 221 19.72 -26.16 -8.94
CA THR A 221 19.16 -26.51 -7.63
C THR A 221 19.36 -27.98 -7.32
N VAL A 222 19.34 -28.31 -6.03
CA VAL A 222 19.25 -29.68 -5.53
C VAL A 222 18.01 -29.77 -4.64
N ASP A 223 17.13 -30.73 -4.93
CA ASP A 223 15.90 -30.91 -4.16
C ASP A 223 16.18 -31.58 -2.82
N VAL A 224 15.68 -30.96 -1.75
CA VAL A 224 15.74 -31.44 -0.38
C VAL A 224 14.33 -31.85 0.05
N ALA A 225 14.13 -33.13 0.33
CA ALA A 225 12.83 -33.65 0.74
C ALA A 225 12.37 -33.03 2.07
N TRP A 226 11.07 -32.76 2.19
CA TRP A 226 10.50 -32.08 3.36
C TRP A 226 10.83 -32.75 4.71
N ARG A 227 10.92 -34.08 4.74
CA ARG A 227 11.29 -34.88 5.93
C ARG A 227 12.72 -34.58 6.46
N VAL A 228 13.57 -34.03 5.61
CA VAL A 228 14.94 -33.65 5.95
C VAL A 228 15.01 -32.19 6.38
N LEU A 229 14.06 -31.33 5.98
CA LEU A 229 14.04 -29.91 6.33
C LEU A 229 13.95 -29.71 7.84
N GLU A 230 13.12 -30.49 8.53
CA GLU A 230 12.99 -30.47 10.01
C GLU A 230 14.31 -30.81 10.72
N GLN A 231 15.15 -31.67 10.11
CA GLN A 231 16.47 -32.03 10.63
C GLN A 231 17.54 -30.98 10.28
N LEU A 232 17.26 -30.11 9.31
CA LEU A 232 18.21 -29.13 8.78
C LEU A 232 18.01 -27.74 9.39
N GLU A 233 16.77 -27.32 9.66
CA GLU A 233 16.39 -25.94 10.00
C GLU A 233 17.20 -25.34 11.16
N ILE A 234 17.13 -25.92 12.35
CA ILE A 234 17.86 -25.42 13.52
C ILE A 234 19.37 -25.68 13.37
N PRO A 235 19.82 -26.90 13.00
CA PRO A 235 21.25 -27.15 12.89
C PRO A 235 21.98 -26.28 11.87
N LEU A 236 21.34 -25.89 10.75
CA LEU A 236 21.94 -24.98 9.78
C LEU A 236 22.11 -23.57 10.36
N LEU A 237 21.08 -23.02 11.00
CA LEU A 237 21.16 -21.71 11.65
C LEU A 237 22.18 -21.70 12.80
N THR A 238 22.27 -22.78 13.58
CA THR A 238 23.31 -22.95 14.61
C THR A 238 24.69 -22.96 13.97
N LYS A 239 24.89 -23.73 12.90
CA LYS A 239 26.20 -23.84 12.25
C LYS A 239 26.68 -22.52 11.67
N LEU A 240 25.77 -21.72 11.12
CA LEU A 240 26.06 -20.36 10.64
C LEU A 240 26.66 -19.51 11.77
N GLY A 241 26.02 -19.47 12.95
CA GLY A 241 26.49 -18.71 14.10
C GLY A 241 27.79 -19.23 14.75
N GLU A 242 28.19 -20.48 14.49
CA GLU A 242 29.50 -21.03 14.89
C GLU A 242 30.63 -20.60 13.95
N VAL A 243 30.33 -20.41 12.65
CA VAL A 243 31.33 -20.09 11.63
C VAL A 243 31.76 -18.63 11.70
N LYS A 244 30.81 -17.73 11.96
CA LYS A 244 31.06 -16.29 12.03
C LYS A 244 30.09 -15.65 13.02
N ASP A 245 30.60 -14.81 13.92
CA ASP A 245 29.79 -14.18 14.98
C ASP A 245 28.67 -13.32 14.41
N GLU A 246 28.92 -12.66 13.29
CA GLU A 246 27.95 -11.84 12.57
C GLU A 246 26.83 -12.66 11.89
N PHE A 247 26.96 -13.98 11.81
CA PHE A 247 25.88 -14.86 11.35
C PHE A 247 24.98 -15.38 12.49
N LYS A 248 25.29 -15.06 13.76
CA LYS A 248 24.42 -15.40 14.88
C LYS A 248 23.05 -14.77 14.72
N ASP A 249 22.06 -15.42 15.32
CA ASP A 249 20.65 -15.03 15.29
C ASP A 249 20.02 -15.01 13.89
N ALA A 250 20.68 -15.61 12.89
CA ALA A 250 20.09 -15.79 11.56
C ALA A 250 18.74 -16.52 11.65
N TYR A 251 17.83 -16.18 10.73
CA TYR A 251 16.47 -16.70 10.66
C TYR A 251 16.00 -16.83 9.20
N TYR A 252 14.90 -17.55 9.00
CA TYR A 252 14.27 -17.74 7.69
C TYR A 252 13.18 -16.71 7.43
N VAL A 253 13.11 -16.27 6.18
CA VAL A 253 11.97 -15.53 5.64
C VAL A 253 11.37 -16.32 4.50
N HIS A 254 10.07 -16.56 4.59
CA HIS A 254 9.26 -17.30 3.63
C HIS A 254 8.42 -16.31 2.84
N GLU A 255 8.64 -16.21 1.54
CA GLU A 255 7.79 -15.41 0.65
C GLU A 255 6.94 -16.37 -0.18
N LEU A 256 5.70 -16.58 0.25
CA LEU A 256 4.71 -17.32 -0.53
C LEU A 256 4.05 -16.36 -1.51
N ARG A 257 4.35 -16.53 -2.80
CA ARG A 257 3.68 -15.79 -3.86
C ARG A 257 2.33 -16.43 -4.19
N GLY A 258 1.26 -15.63 -4.16
CA GLY A 258 -0.05 -16.03 -4.66
C GLY A 258 0.02 -16.41 -6.13
N LYS A 259 -0.86 -17.32 -6.56
CA LYS A 259 -1.10 -17.55 -7.98
C LYS A 259 -2.13 -16.50 -8.40
N LYS A 260 -1.81 -15.63 -9.35
CA LYS A 260 -2.73 -14.56 -9.81
C LYS A 260 -4.13 -15.11 -10.04
N ASN A 261 -5.14 -14.46 -9.46
CA ASN A 261 -6.56 -14.82 -9.53
C ASN A 261 -6.95 -16.17 -8.90
N ALA A 262 -6.03 -16.95 -8.34
CA ALA A 262 -6.39 -18.22 -7.70
C ALA A 262 -7.02 -17.97 -6.32
N ALA A 263 -6.43 -17.05 -5.56
CA ALA A 263 -6.92 -16.68 -4.23
C ALA A 263 -7.95 -15.54 -4.27
N MET A 264 -8.58 -15.28 -5.43
CA MET A 264 -9.61 -14.26 -5.55
C MET A 264 -10.90 -14.72 -4.86
N HIS A 265 -11.40 -13.94 -3.92
CA HIS A 265 -12.56 -14.32 -3.12
C HIS A 265 -13.44 -13.12 -2.74
N ASP A 266 -14.70 -13.40 -2.42
CA ASP A 266 -15.55 -12.45 -1.72
C ASP A 266 -15.08 -12.31 -0.27
N GLY A 267 -14.76 -11.08 0.12
CA GLY A 267 -14.31 -10.77 1.47
C GLY A 267 -15.36 -11.00 2.55
N GLU A 268 -16.65 -11.06 2.21
CA GLU A 268 -17.76 -11.31 3.13
C GLU A 268 -18.06 -12.81 3.28
N ASP A 269 -17.78 -13.64 2.27
CA ASP A 269 -17.94 -15.10 2.32
C ASP A 269 -16.84 -15.79 3.14
N ALA A 270 -17.24 -16.42 4.25
CA ALA A 270 -16.33 -17.14 5.14
C ALA A 270 -15.72 -18.41 4.54
N ALA A 271 -16.45 -19.10 3.66
CA ALA A 271 -15.95 -20.32 3.01
C ALA A 271 -14.91 -19.94 1.95
N ALA A 272 -15.23 -18.96 1.09
CA ALA A 272 -14.29 -18.47 0.07
C ALA A 272 -12.98 -17.94 0.69
N ARG A 273 -13.05 -17.18 1.79
CA ARG A 273 -11.87 -16.74 2.54
C ARG A 273 -10.99 -17.91 3.00
N ARG A 274 -11.61 -18.99 3.49
CA ARG A 274 -10.88 -20.16 3.97
C ARG A 274 -10.17 -20.87 2.83
N THR A 275 -10.89 -21.12 1.73
CA THR A 275 -10.30 -21.74 0.53
C THR A 275 -9.12 -20.92 0.01
N ALA A 276 -9.24 -19.60 -0.09
CA ALA A 276 -8.14 -18.74 -0.54
C ALA A 276 -6.90 -18.84 0.36
N VAL A 277 -7.07 -18.92 1.69
CA VAL A 277 -5.96 -19.12 2.62
C VAL A 277 -5.36 -20.52 2.47
N ASP A 278 -6.19 -21.57 2.41
CA ASP A 278 -5.73 -22.95 2.27
C ASP A 278 -4.93 -23.14 0.97
N GLU A 279 -5.32 -22.48 -0.12
CA GLU A 279 -4.57 -22.51 -1.38
C GLU A 279 -3.18 -21.87 -1.30
N VAL A 280 -3.06 -20.73 -0.61
CA VAL A 280 -1.76 -20.04 -0.48
C VAL A 280 -0.83 -20.78 0.49
N PHE A 281 -1.40 -21.45 1.48
CA PHE A 281 -0.67 -22.24 2.48
C PHE A 281 -0.61 -23.74 2.14
N GLU A 282 -1.00 -24.17 0.94
CA GLU A 282 -1.11 -25.59 0.52
C GLU A 282 0.13 -26.42 0.87
N HIS A 283 1.32 -25.82 0.75
CA HIS A 283 2.61 -26.47 0.98
C HIS A 283 3.25 -26.16 2.33
N VAL A 284 2.50 -25.52 3.24
CA VAL A 284 2.98 -25.09 4.55
C VAL A 284 2.30 -25.90 5.64
N ASP A 285 3.07 -26.43 6.58
CA ASP A 285 2.52 -27.11 7.75
C ASP A 285 2.01 -26.10 8.78
N GLY A 286 0.71 -25.82 8.73
CA GLY A 286 0.01 -24.90 9.62
C GLY A 286 0.19 -25.17 11.11
N ARG A 287 0.57 -26.39 11.52
CA ARG A 287 0.74 -26.76 12.95
C ARG A 287 1.95 -26.09 13.59
N HIS A 288 2.93 -25.68 12.79
CA HIS A 288 4.19 -25.09 13.26
C HIS A 288 4.26 -23.57 13.04
N LEU A 289 3.15 -22.96 12.64
CA LEU A 289 3.08 -21.51 12.39
C LEU A 289 2.72 -20.75 13.67
N ASP A 290 3.45 -19.67 13.95
CA ASP A 290 2.96 -18.60 14.83
C ASP A 290 2.30 -17.51 13.97
N PRO A 291 0.97 -17.34 13.99
CA PRO A 291 0.28 -16.34 13.17
C PRO A 291 0.77 -14.91 13.37
N ARG A 292 1.44 -14.61 14.50
CA ARG A 292 2.02 -13.28 14.77
C ARG A 292 3.26 -12.98 13.94
N GLN A 293 3.86 -13.99 13.33
CA GLN A 293 5.07 -13.88 12.51
C GLN A 293 4.79 -13.97 11.01
N TRP A 294 3.50 -14.00 10.62
CA TRP A 294 3.06 -14.14 9.25
C TRP A 294 2.18 -12.97 8.85
N HIS A 295 2.50 -12.37 7.71
CA HIS A 295 1.82 -11.22 7.14
C HIS A 295 1.20 -11.63 5.80
N VAL A 296 -0.07 -11.30 5.61
CA VAL A 296 -0.80 -11.56 4.36
C VAL A 296 -1.03 -10.23 3.67
N ASP A 297 -0.52 -10.09 2.45
CA ASP A 297 -0.81 -8.97 1.58
C ASP A 297 -2.07 -9.29 0.77
N VAL A 298 -3.09 -8.44 0.92
CA VAL A 298 -4.42 -8.65 0.34
C VAL A 298 -4.75 -7.46 -0.55
N ALA A 299 -4.78 -7.70 -1.85
CA ALA A 299 -5.25 -6.73 -2.82
C ALA A 299 -6.78 -6.60 -2.73
N LEU A 300 -7.27 -5.36 -2.83
CA LEU A 300 -8.69 -5.06 -2.99
C LEU A 300 -8.95 -4.67 -4.43
N THR A 301 -9.86 -5.39 -5.09
CA THR A 301 -10.38 -5.03 -6.41
C THR A 301 -11.79 -4.52 -6.25
N ILE A 302 -12.05 -3.34 -6.81
CA ILE A 302 -13.36 -2.70 -6.71
C ILE A 302 -13.85 -2.39 -8.11
N GLY A 303 -14.92 -3.08 -8.48
CA GLY A 303 -15.61 -2.91 -9.74
C GLY A 303 -16.84 -2.06 -9.56
N LEU A 304 -17.04 -1.10 -10.47
CA LEU A 304 -18.34 -0.51 -10.73
C LEU A 304 -18.63 -0.64 -12.23
N PRO A 305 -19.70 -1.33 -12.65
CA PRO A 305 -20.01 -1.47 -14.07
C PRO A 305 -20.22 -0.12 -14.77
N GLY A 306 -19.73 0.00 -16.01
CA GLY A 306 -19.87 1.21 -16.84
C GLY A 306 -18.99 2.39 -16.40
N HIS A 307 -17.92 2.12 -15.66
CA HIS A 307 -17.33 3.11 -14.79
C HIS A 307 -15.83 2.86 -14.51
N VAL A 308 -14.99 3.90 -14.53
CA VAL A 308 -13.57 3.82 -14.11
C VAL A 308 -13.46 4.29 -12.66
N VAL A 309 -12.91 3.47 -11.78
CA VAL A 309 -12.75 3.79 -10.36
C VAL A 309 -11.33 4.30 -10.09
N THR A 310 -11.18 5.41 -9.36
CA THR A 310 -9.85 5.91 -8.95
C THR A 310 -9.73 6.04 -7.43
N TRP A 311 -8.53 5.74 -6.94
CA TRP A 311 -8.15 5.97 -5.55
C TRP A 311 -8.03 7.46 -5.27
N ARG A 312 -8.48 7.88 -4.09
CA ARG A 312 -8.38 9.26 -3.63
C ARG A 312 -7.52 9.31 -2.36
N ASP A 313 -6.35 9.94 -2.46
CA ASP A 313 -5.41 10.11 -1.33
C ASP A 313 -5.84 11.22 -0.34
N THR A 314 -6.94 11.91 -0.61
CA THR A 314 -7.49 12.92 0.29
C THR A 314 -8.98 12.68 0.45
N THR A 315 -9.55 12.78 1.64
CA THR A 315 -11.01 12.95 1.76
C THR A 315 -11.40 14.27 1.12
N ALA A 316 -12.53 14.34 0.40
CA ALA A 316 -13.07 15.60 -0.10
C ALA A 316 -13.31 16.57 1.04
N VAL A 317 -12.41 17.53 1.18
CA VAL A 317 -12.60 18.70 2.00
C VAL A 317 -13.06 19.83 1.07
N PRO A 318 -14.12 20.58 1.41
CA PRO A 318 -14.68 21.64 0.57
C PRO A 318 -13.83 22.93 0.62
N PHE A 319 -12.52 22.80 0.81
CA PHE A 319 -11.60 23.92 0.98
C PHE A 319 -10.48 23.82 -0.05
N ASP A 320 -10.18 24.95 -0.68
CA ASP A 320 -8.98 25.09 -1.54
C ASP A 320 -7.69 25.02 -0.72
N GLN A 321 -7.78 25.29 0.59
CA GLN A 321 -6.70 25.15 1.54
C GLN A 321 -7.23 24.75 2.92
N VAL A 322 -6.63 23.75 3.57
CA VAL A 322 -7.04 23.29 4.90
C VAL A 322 -5.82 22.86 5.74
N GLN A 323 -5.93 23.03 7.05
CA GLN A 323 -5.01 22.44 8.02
C GLN A 323 -5.71 21.26 8.69
N TYR A 324 -5.09 20.09 8.75
CA TYR A 324 -5.73 18.91 9.33
C TYR A 324 -4.81 18.18 10.30
N SER A 325 -5.42 17.53 11.30
CA SER A 325 -4.76 16.59 12.18
C SER A 325 -5.68 15.42 12.48
N TYR A 326 -5.09 14.28 12.82
CA TYR A 326 -5.83 13.15 13.36
C TYR A 326 -5.95 13.33 14.87
N CYS A 327 -7.17 13.25 15.39
CA CYS A 327 -7.43 13.45 16.81
C CYS A 327 -7.71 12.11 17.52
N SER A 328 -7.52 12.07 18.83
CA SER A 328 -7.85 10.90 19.65
C SER A 328 -9.37 10.72 19.77
N ARG A 329 -9.81 9.55 20.24
CA ARG A 329 -11.25 9.29 20.51
C ARG A 329 -11.82 10.28 21.53
N GLU A 330 -11.03 10.69 22.51
CA GLU A 330 -11.38 11.66 23.54
C GLU A 330 -11.54 13.06 22.94
N GLN A 331 -10.61 13.45 22.06
CA GLN A 331 -10.71 14.72 21.33
C GLN A 331 -11.94 14.73 20.41
N TRP A 332 -12.21 13.65 19.69
CA TRP A 332 -13.42 13.52 18.86
C TRP A 332 -14.71 13.67 19.67
N LYS A 333 -14.81 13.00 20.83
CA LYS A 333 -15.93 13.17 21.78
C LYS A 333 -16.05 14.59 22.31
N MET A 334 -14.92 15.25 22.57
CA MET A 334 -14.90 16.65 22.99
C MET A 334 -15.48 17.56 21.88
N HIS A 335 -15.12 17.33 20.61
CA HIS A 335 -15.71 18.04 19.48
C HIS A 335 -17.22 17.77 19.38
N PHE A 336 -17.65 16.52 19.48
CA PHE A 336 -19.09 16.18 19.53
C PHE A 336 -19.83 16.97 20.62
N GLY A 337 -19.26 17.03 21.83
CA GLY A 337 -19.83 17.79 22.95
C GLY A 337 -19.94 19.30 22.71
N ARG A 338 -19.14 19.86 21.79
CA ARG A 338 -19.23 21.27 21.40
C ARG A 338 -20.23 21.52 20.29
N PHE A 339 -20.37 20.61 19.32
CA PHE A 339 -21.41 20.69 18.28
C PHE A 339 -22.80 20.44 18.84
N PHE A 340 -22.89 19.49 19.76
CA PHE A 340 -24.10 19.13 20.47
C PHE A 340 -23.78 19.18 21.97
N PRO A 341 -24.20 20.22 22.70
CA PRO A 341 -24.02 20.32 24.15
C PRO A 341 -24.99 19.46 24.96
N ALA A 342 -24.59 19.06 26.17
CA ALA A 342 -25.32 18.07 26.97
C ALA A 342 -26.64 18.59 27.55
N THR A 343 -26.76 19.90 27.72
CA THR A 343 -27.93 20.57 28.30
C THR A 343 -28.47 21.64 27.35
N ALA A 344 -29.73 22.02 27.53
CA ALA A 344 -30.34 23.11 26.78
C ALA A 344 -29.67 24.47 27.07
N GLU A 345 -29.21 24.66 28.32
CA GLU A 345 -28.46 25.85 28.77
C GLU A 345 -27.10 25.94 28.08
N ASP A 346 -26.34 24.84 28.06
CA ASP A 346 -25.07 24.78 27.34
C ASP A 346 -25.26 24.99 25.83
N ALA A 347 -26.37 24.51 25.28
CA ALA A 347 -26.72 24.68 23.87
C ALA A 347 -27.00 26.15 23.55
N ALA A 348 -27.76 26.85 24.41
CA ALA A 348 -27.98 28.28 24.29
C ALA A 348 -26.67 29.08 24.41
N GLN A 349 -25.81 28.73 25.37
CA GLN A 349 -24.49 29.36 25.52
C GLN A 349 -23.57 29.08 24.32
N ALA A 350 -23.66 27.90 23.71
CA ALA A 350 -22.89 27.55 22.53
C ALA A 350 -23.29 28.38 21.31
N ALA A 351 -24.56 28.83 21.21
CA ALA A 351 -25.01 29.71 20.13
C ALA A 351 -24.23 31.03 20.11
N GLU A 352 -23.93 31.60 21.28
CA GLU A 352 -23.22 32.87 21.40
C GLU A 352 -21.74 32.80 20.97
N ARG A 353 -21.20 31.58 20.84
CA ARG A 353 -19.81 31.37 20.41
C ARG A 353 -19.62 31.73 18.94
N GLN A 354 -18.40 32.15 18.59
CA GLN A 354 -18.09 32.61 17.25
C GLN A 354 -18.37 31.51 16.21
N ASN A 355 -19.10 31.90 15.15
CA ASN A 355 -19.56 31.06 14.03
C ASN A 355 -20.71 30.09 14.34
N PHE A 356 -20.96 29.73 15.61
CA PHE A 356 -22.04 28.81 15.97
C PHE A 356 -23.44 29.41 15.77
N LYS A 357 -23.66 30.69 16.11
CA LYS A 357 -24.96 31.39 15.88
C LYS A 357 -25.46 31.38 14.43
N LYS A 358 -24.55 31.25 13.46
CA LYS A 358 -24.89 31.25 12.03
C LYS A 358 -25.30 29.86 11.54
N CYS A 359 -25.15 28.83 12.36
CA CYS A 359 -25.42 27.45 11.97
C CYS A 359 -26.88 27.06 12.23
N THR A 360 -27.65 26.87 11.15
CA THR A 360 -29.06 26.46 11.22
C THR A 360 -29.27 25.17 12.02
N TYR A 361 -28.33 24.23 11.94
CA TYR A 361 -28.41 22.96 12.68
C TYR A 361 -28.43 23.19 14.21
N LEU A 362 -27.63 24.15 14.72
CA LEU A 362 -27.53 24.40 16.15
C LEU A 362 -28.80 25.05 16.67
N ASN A 363 -29.37 26.00 15.94
CA ASN A 363 -30.64 26.63 16.30
C ASN A 363 -31.78 25.59 16.38
N ARG A 364 -31.80 24.62 15.44
CA ARG A 364 -32.74 23.49 15.48
C ARG A 364 -32.47 22.57 16.67
N TYR A 365 -31.21 22.29 16.98
CA TYR A 365 -30.84 21.48 18.15
C TYR A 365 -31.23 22.17 19.47
N ILE A 366 -31.06 23.48 19.60
CA ILE A 366 -31.48 24.26 20.78
C ILE A 366 -33.00 24.18 20.96
N ALA A 367 -33.76 24.44 19.89
CA ALA A 367 -35.22 24.33 19.93
C ALA A 367 -35.66 22.91 20.34
N LEU A 368 -35.04 21.88 19.76
CA LEU A 368 -35.28 20.49 20.12
C LEU A 368 -34.94 20.23 21.60
N ALA A 369 -33.79 20.70 22.08
CA ALA A 369 -33.35 20.50 23.46
C ALA A 369 -34.25 21.21 24.48
N GLN A 370 -34.78 22.39 24.15
CA GLN A 370 -35.72 23.14 24.99
C GLN A 370 -37.12 22.49 25.03
N GLN A 371 -37.55 21.86 23.94
CA GLN A 371 -38.84 21.19 23.82
C GLN A 371 -38.82 19.74 24.34
N THR A 372 -37.65 19.18 24.61
CA THR A 372 -37.48 17.79 25.03
C THR A 372 -37.32 17.70 26.55
N GLU A 373 -38.02 16.76 27.19
CA GLU A 373 -37.78 16.44 28.60
C GLU A 373 -36.31 16.09 28.85
N SER A 374 -35.69 16.63 29.90
CA SER A 374 -34.24 16.51 30.16
C SER A 374 -33.71 15.07 30.13
N LYS A 375 -34.50 14.08 30.58
CA LYS A 375 -34.17 12.65 30.54
C LYS A 375 -34.10 12.04 29.13
N CYS A 376 -34.74 12.67 28.13
CA CYS A 376 -34.79 12.21 26.74
C CYS A 376 -33.63 12.76 25.89
N LEU A 377 -33.06 13.91 26.27
CA LEU A 377 -31.95 14.53 25.55
C LEU A 377 -30.72 13.61 25.40
N PRO A 378 -30.29 12.82 26.42
CA PRO A 378 -29.22 11.83 26.24
C PRO A 378 -29.48 10.80 25.14
N ARG A 379 -30.75 10.40 24.92
CA ARG A 379 -31.11 9.45 23.85
C ARG A 379 -30.96 10.10 22.47
N ILE A 380 -31.42 11.34 22.32
CA ILE A 380 -31.24 12.13 21.09
C ILE A 380 -29.75 12.32 20.80
N ARG A 381 -28.96 12.69 21.81
CA ARG A 381 -27.51 12.84 21.69
C ARG A 381 -26.85 11.55 21.24
N ARG A 382 -27.22 10.40 21.80
CA ARG A 382 -26.67 9.11 21.37
C ARG A 382 -27.01 8.80 19.91
N ALA A 383 -28.19 9.17 19.42
CA ALA A 383 -28.54 9.02 18.01
C ALA A 383 -27.68 9.96 17.13
N LEU A 384 -27.56 11.23 17.51
CA LEU A 384 -26.70 12.19 16.82
C LEU A 384 -25.22 11.80 16.85
N GLU A 385 -24.73 11.19 17.93
CA GLU A 385 -23.35 10.72 18.04
C GLU A 385 -23.07 9.58 17.05
N LYS A 386 -24.05 8.70 16.81
CA LYS A 386 -23.94 7.66 15.76
C LYS A 386 -23.75 8.29 14.38
N GLU A 387 -24.59 9.26 14.04
CA GLU A 387 -24.49 10.00 12.77
C GLU A 387 -23.18 10.81 12.69
N PHE A 388 -22.81 11.50 13.77
CA PHE A 388 -21.58 12.29 13.84
C PHE A 388 -20.32 11.44 13.64
N ASN A 389 -20.33 10.20 14.15
CA ASN A 389 -19.24 9.25 13.96
C ASN A 389 -19.14 8.71 12.52
N THR A 390 -20.10 9.00 11.64
CA THR A 390 -19.99 8.71 10.20
C THR A 390 -19.23 9.81 9.44
N LEU A 391 -19.05 11.00 10.04
CA LEU A 391 -18.36 12.11 9.40
C LEU A 391 -16.87 11.83 9.29
N ALA A 392 -16.29 12.07 8.11
CA ALA A 392 -14.84 11.92 7.85
C ALA A 392 -13.99 12.92 8.65
N TRP A 393 -14.50 14.13 8.82
CA TRP A 393 -13.83 15.23 9.50
C TRP A 393 -14.86 16.22 10.05
N VAL A 394 -14.43 17.03 11.03
CA VAL A 394 -15.21 18.16 11.55
C VAL A 394 -14.32 19.39 11.76
N PRO A 395 -14.87 20.61 11.84
CA PRO A 395 -14.11 21.78 12.24
C PRO A 395 -13.37 21.53 13.56
N CYS A 396 -12.11 21.97 13.64
CA CYS A 396 -11.35 21.96 14.88
C CYS A 396 -11.86 23.07 15.80
N THR A 397 -12.95 22.80 16.51
CA THR A 397 -13.54 23.76 17.45
C THR A 397 -12.55 24.15 18.55
N GLN A 398 -12.63 25.38 19.05
CA GLN A 398 -12.07 25.81 20.33
C GLN A 398 -13.20 26.13 21.32
N SER A 399 -12.86 26.58 22.52
CA SER A 399 -13.84 26.94 23.55
C SER A 399 -14.76 28.10 23.12
N ASP A 400 -14.27 29.02 22.28
CA ASP A 400 -14.95 30.26 21.90
C ASP A 400 -15.39 30.32 20.42
N ARG A 401 -14.98 29.36 19.58
CA ARG A 401 -15.21 29.39 18.12
C ARG A 401 -15.30 28.00 17.48
N MET A 402 -16.07 27.90 16.39
CA MET A 402 -16.13 26.68 15.58
C MET A 402 -14.91 26.50 14.66
N TRP A 403 -14.48 27.59 14.01
CA TRP A 403 -13.39 27.57 13.03
C TRP A 403 -12.14 28.24 13.58
N VAL A 404 -10.99 27.59 13.39
CA VAL A 404 -9.67 28.16 13.65
C VAL A 404 -8.98 28.31 12.30
N THR A 405 -8.56 29.52 11.95
CA THR A 405 -7.86 29.80 10.69
C THR A 405 -6.40 30.18 10.89
N LYS A 406 -5.98 30.40 12.14
CA LYS A 406 -4.59 30.64 12.50
C LYS A 406 -3.76 29.38 12.22
N PRO A 407 -2.49 29.52 11.81
CA PRO A 407 -1.60 28.37 11.68
C PRO A 407 -1.56 27.55 12.97
N MET A 408 -1.85 26.26 12.86
CA MET A 408 -1.86 25.36 14.01
C MET A 408 -0.42 24.95 14.35
N PRO A 409 0.04 25.13 15.60
CA PRO A 409 1.40 24.80 16.00
C PRO A 409 1.57 23.27 16.16
N GLY A 410 2.78 22.79 15.83
CA GLY A 410 3.22 21.43 16.11
C GLY A 410 3.23 20.49 14.88
N ARG A 411 4.07 19.46 14.96
CA ARG A 411 4.32 18.50 13.85
C ARG A 411 3.12 17.62 13.49
N VAL A 412 2.07 17.61 14.32
CA VAL A 412 0.87 16.79 14.12
C VAL A 412 -0.08 17.39 13.08
N TRP A 413 0.06 18.69 12.80
CA TRP A 413 -0.76 19.40 11.84
C TRP A 413 -0.12 19.41 10.46
N LYS A 414 -0.91 19.03 9.46
CA LYS A 414 -0.54 19.01 8.05
C LYS A 414 -1.37 20.04 7.28
N THR A 415 -0.87 20.52 6.15
CA THR A 415 -1.60 21.45 5.27
C THR A 415 -1.85 20.85 3.90
N LEU A 416 -3.01 21.18 3.32
CA LEU A 416 -3.34 20.90 1.92
C LEU A 416 -3.65 22.24 1.23
N PRO A 417 -3.11 22.51 0.03
CA PRO A 417 -1.96 21.81 -0.55
C PRO A 417 -0.69 22.02 0.30
N ALA A 418 0.26 21.08 0.17
CA ALA A 418 1.51 21.14 0.93
C ALA A 418 2.27 22.44 0.66
N GLY A 419 2.98 22.95 1.67
CA GLY A 419 3.80 24.18 1.55
C GLY A 419 3.04 25.49 1.76
N LYS A 420 1.70 25.52 1.69
CA LYS A 420 0.93 26.71 2.05
C LYS A 420 0.76 26.84 3.57
N ARG A 421 0.83 28.09 4.08
CA ARG A 421 0.55 28.45 5.47
C ARG A 421 -0.84 29.07 5.59
N GLY A 422 -1.65 28.63 6.56
CA GLY A 422 -3.01 29.14 6.80
C GLY A 422 -4.14 28.23 6.28
N GLY A 423 -5.39 28.61 6.54
CA GLY A 423 -6.59 27.84 6.17
C GLY A 423 -7.37 27.33 7.39
N PRO A 424 -8.66 27.01 7.25
CA PRO A 424 -9.45 26.42 8.33
C PRO A 424 -8.80 25.14 8.86
N ALA A 425 -8.80 24.98 10.17
CA ALA A 425 -8.33 23.78 10.85
C ALA A 425 -9.50 22.78 10.99
N ILE A 426 -9.27 21.54 10.59
CA ILE A 426 -10.18 20.41 10.76
C ILE A 426 -9.50 19.30 11.54
N VAL A 427 -10.31 18.47 12.18
CA VAL A 427 -9.86 17.22 12.79
C VAL A 427 -10.47 16.04 12.05
N MET A 428 -9.67 15.01 11.83
CA MET A 428 -10.06 13.79 11.14
C MET A 428 -10.62 12.78 12.14
N ASN A 429 -11.65 12.04 11.73
CA ASN A 429 -12.30 11.04 12.57
C ASN A 429 -11.36 9.85 12.85
N PRO A 430 -11.01 9.56 14.11
CA PRO A 430 -10.14 8.44 14.46
C PRO A 430 -10.73 7.07 14.10
N GLN A 431 -12.05 6.96 13.99
CA GLN A 431 -12.71 5.69 13.66
C GLN A 431 -12.62 5.37 12.17
N LEU A 432 -12.37 6.38 11.34
CA LEU A 432 -12.29 6.26 9.89
C LEU A 432 -10.84 6.20 9.38
N GLN A 433 -9.84 6.38 10.25
CA GLN A 433 -8.42 6.16 9.95
C GLN A 433 -8.13 4.75 9.41
N GLN A 434 -8.99 3.77 9.69
CA GLN A 434 -8.86 2.39 9.23
C GLN A 434 -9.78 2.03 8.05
N LYS A 435 -10.62 2.97 7.57
CA LYS A 435 -11.73 2.66 6.64
C LYS A 435 -11.87 3.59 5.44
N LEU A 436 -11.14 4.70 5.37
CA LEU A 436 -11.30 5.65 4.27
C LEU A 436 -10.47 5.27 3.06
N VAL A 437 -11.04 4.36 2.26
CA VAL A 437 -10.85 4.36 0.81
C VAL A 437 -12.01 5.15 0.25
N THR A 438 -11.77 6.37 -0.21
CA THR A 438 -12.81 7.11 -0.96
C THR A 438 -12.61 6.81 -2.43
N LEU A 439 -13.53 6.06 -3.02
CA LEU A 439 -13.57 5.81 -4.46
C LEU A 439 -14.38 6.90 -5.14
N ARG A 440 -13.86 7.43 -6.24
CA ARG A 440 -14.67 8.20 -7.18
C ARG A 440 -14.62 7.51 -8.53
N VAL A 441 -15.73 7.66 -9.23
CA VAL A 441 -15.99 6.85 -10.40
C VAL A 441 -16.36 7.75 -11.57
N PHE A 442 -15.80 7.43 -12.72
CA PHE A 442 -15.97 8.14 -13.97
C PHE A 442 -16.91 7.34 -14.86
N PRO A 443 -17.94 7.91 -15.47
CA PRO A 443 -18.72 7.20 -16.47
C PRO A 443 -17.83 6.81 -17.66
N HIS A 444 -18.04 5.61 -18.20
CA HIS A 444 -17.43 5.18 -19.46
C HIS A 444 -18.00 6.04 -20.62
N PRO A 445 -17.18 6.46 -21.61
CA PRO A 445 -17.65 7.30 -22.73
C PRO A 445 -18.78 6.68 -23.56
N ASP A 446 -18.87 5.34 -23.60
CA ASP A 446 -19.85 4.61 -24.41
C ASP A 446 -21.07 4.15 -23.59
N GLY A 447 -21.83 5.11 -23.07
CA GLY A 447 -23.15 4.87 -22.48
C GLY A 447 -24.26 4.95 -23.51
N SER A 448 -24.22 4.13 -24.57
CA SER A 448 -25.41 3.92 -25.41
C SER A 448 -26.38 3.03 -24.65
N ASN A 449 -27.40 3.66 -24.07
CA ASN A 449 -28.67 3.02 -23.76
C ASN A 449 -29.28 2.49 -25.05
N ASP A 450 -28.94 1.26 -25.43
CA ASP A 450 -29.83 0.49 -26.29
C ASP A 450 -30.85 -0.19 -25.38
N GLU A 451 -31.97 0.52 -25.19
CA GLU A 451 -33.22 -0.09 -24.74
C GLU A 451 -33.55 -1.23 -25.69
N ALA A 452 -33.39 -2.46 -25.22
CA ALA A 452 -33.89 -3.64 -25.90
C ALA A 452 -35.41 -3.50 -26.00
N GLY A 453 -35.86 -3.14 -27.20
CA GLY A 453 -37.25 -3.15 -27.61
C GLY A 453 -37.85 -4.53 -27.33
N SER A 454 -38.96 -4.50 -26.61
CA SER A 454 -39.92 -5.58 -26.56
C SER A 454 -40.70 -5.57 -27.87
N GLU A 455 -40.58 -6.64 -28.64
CA GLU A 455 -41.60 -7.04 -29.61
C GLU A 455 -41.83 -8.54 -29.41
N GLU A 456 -42.86 -8.84 -28.63
CA GLU A 456 -43.75 -9.97 -28.92
C GLU A 456 -44.58 -9.57 -30.14
N ASP A 457 -44.64 -10.43 -31.16
CA ASP A 457 -45.89 -10.79 -31.85
C ASP A 457 -45.62 -11.95 -32.84
N ASP A 458 -46.42 -13.01 -32.65
CA ASP A 458 -46.74 -14.20 -33.48
C ASP A 458 -45.66 -15.22 -33.94
#